data_AF-A0A8B6FM21-F1
#
_entry.id   AF-A0A8B6FM21-F1
#
_cell.length_a   1.000
_cell.length_b   1.000
_cell.length_c   1.000
_cell.angle_alpha   90.00
_cell.angle_beta   90.00
_cell.angle_gamma   90.00
#
_symmetry.space_group_name_H-M   'P 1'
#
loop_
_entity.id
_entity.type
_entity.pdbx_description
1 polymer ?
#
loop_
_entity_poly.entity_id
_entity_poly.type
_entity_poly.pdbx_seq_one_letter_code
_entity_poly.pdbx_strand_id
1 'polypeptide(L)'
;MTPLGTVLFIAGFSKVLCICDRNNGPVGEPECVRLNGYNGKQWATCLTDDYIQSNSFGTIKCEDRQTKYCYYQCMVELHGMNDGLVTQDCSCNELTKHNISIQTDLPSWCLSPSLDDCRWIGECLQKRYRCTGYLGKSDAMEFTQKVCQAYSFHYQRFSLEGGKWLNGVRKCLQSKLVPFLRPWMKATCNTINLRALQSQYQCLNVPGIGLSSICNITSEDRWSLFWTLHEIIEDNAINYYSLFNLLTAILSCEKHMYKPDTLELMKYQVNQKRFFSNMFEPTEYDKYDISKKVTKFISREMKWQETGISYYAFVEGLPVQTMTNNVIWNVSIIITSKSKYDFNDQKFVPQNLSEEVRQILERIQRKDIPNTTNRLTFEYFYVCESFNCSQPLKSEEIYNQKTSAESIATAVTYLAYVGGIVILIIIAGVAIKRFNTNRLSQNRNQTNFIVITRVKI
;
A
#
# COMPACT_ATOMS: atom_id res chain seq x y z
N MET A 1 -32.20 -83.57 -0.40
CA MET A 1 -30.95 -83.10 -1.04
C MET A 1 -31.33 -82.44 -2.36
N THR A 2 -31.42 -81.13 -2.33
CA THR A 2 -31.78 -80.24 -3.45
C THR A 2 -30.73 -79.12 -3.46
N PRO A 3 -30.16 -78.74 -4.61
CA PRO A 3 -29.10 -77.75 -4.64
C PRO A 3 -29.69 -76.34 -4.56
N LEU A 4 -29.10 -75.50 -3.71
CA LEU A 4 -29.36 -74.07 -3.67
C LEU A 4 -28.89 -73.43 -4.98
N GLY A 5 -29.83 -72.81 -5.70
CA GLY A 5 -29.53 -71.93 -6.82
C GLY A 5 -29.00 -70.59 -6.33
N THR A 6 -27.78 -70.26 -6.71
CA THR A 6 -27.17 -68.94 -6.52
C THR A 6 -27.77 -67.97 -7.53
N VAL A 7 -28.55 -66.99 -7.04
CA VAL A 7 -29.02 -65.86 -7.85
C VAL A 7 -27.89 -64.84 -7.93
N LEU A 8 -27.28 -64.73 -9.12
CA LEU A 8 -26.28 -63.72 -9.44
C LEU A 8 -27.00 -62.38 -9.70
N PHE A 9 -27.00 -61.48 -8.72
CA PHE A 9 -27.37 -60.08 -8.94
C PHE A 9 -26.25 -59.39 -9.73
N ILE A 10 -26.39 -59.31 -11.05
CA ILE A 10 -25.61 -58.38 -11.86
C ILE A 10 -26.23 -57.00 -11.63
N ALA A 11 -25.73 -56.28 -10.63
CA ALA A 11 -25.96 -54.85 -10.51
C ALA A 11 -25.24 -54.17 -11.68
N GLY A 12 -25.99 -53.90 -12.76
CA GLY A 12 -25.57 -53.00 -13.82
C GLY A 12 -25.44 -51.59 -13.25
N PHE A 13 -24.31 -51.29 -12.63
CA PHE A 13 -23.90 -49.90 -12.45
C PHE A 13 -23.65 -49.35 -13.85
N SER A 14 -24.61 -48.58 -14.37
CA SER A 14 -24.33 -47.61 -15.43
C SER A 14 -23.12 -46.82 -14.97
N LYS A 15 -21.95 -47.08 -15.55
CA LYS A 15 -20.73 -46.31 -15.36
C LYS A 15 -21.07 -44.87 -15.75
N VAL A 16 -21.48 -44.05 -14.80
CA VAL A 16 -21.32 -42.61 -14.91
C VAL A 16 -19.81 -42.44 -14.89
N LEU A 17 -19.21 -42.30 -16.08
CA LEU A 17 -17.83 -41.89 -16.21
C LEU A 17 -17.74 -40.52 -15.55
N CYS A 18 -17.29 -40.46 -14.30
CA CYS A 18 -16.83 -39.23 -13.70
C CYS A 18 -15.62 -38.78 -14.54
N ILE A 19 -15.78 -37.71 -15.31
CA ILE A 19 -14.70 -37.18 -16.15
C ILE A 19 -13.60 -36.57 -15.26
N CYS A 20 -13.96 -36.07 -14.07
CA CYS A 20 -13.01 -35.60 -13.07
C CYS A 20 -12.29 -36.78 -12.39
N ASP A 21 -11.20 -37.23 -13.02
CA ASP A 21 -10.29 -38.19 -12.41
C ASP A 21 -9.55 -37.54 -11.23
N ARG A 22 -9.59 -38.22 -10.07
CA ARG A 22 -9.03 -37.70 -8.81
C ARG A 22 -7.54 -37.34 -8.86
N ASN A 23 -6.79 -37.95 -9.78
CA ASN A 23 -5.34 -37.79 -9.89
C ASN A 23 -4.92 -37.06 -11.17
N ASN A 24 -5.71 -37.17 -12.24
CA ASN A 24 -5.36 -36.77 -13.61
C ASN A 24 -6.38 -35.84 -14.26
N GLY A 25 -7.48 -35.49 -13.58
CA GLY A 25 -8.68 -34.92 -14.20
C GLY A 25 -8.39 -33.78 -15.16
N PRO A 26 -9.15 -33.61 -16.25
CA PRO A 26 -9.01 -32.39 -17.01
C PRO A 26 -9.55 -31.25 -16.15
N VAL A 27 -8.67 -30.33 -15.78
CA VAL A 27 -9.06 -29.09 -15.13
C VAL A 27 -9.99 -28.31 -16.04
N GLY A 28 -11.05 -27.74 -15.46
CA GLY A 28 -11.80 -26.69 -16.13
C GLY A 28 -12.93 -27.16 -17.03
N GLU A 29 -13.22 -28.46 -17.14
CA GLU A 29 -14.44 -28.89 -17.83
C GLU A 29 -15.66 -28.78 -16.90
N PRO A 30 -16.64 -27.90 -17.22
CA PRO A 30 -17.88 -27.82 -16.45
C PRO A 30 -18.83 -28.94 -16.85
N GLU A 31 -19.41 -29.61 -15.87
CA GLU A 31 -20.29 -30.75 -16.06
C GLU A 31 -21.59 -30.61 -15.28
N CYS A 32 -22.65 -31.19 -15.84
CA CYS A 32 -23.92 -31.30 -15.18
C CYS A 32 -23.97 -32.60 -14.37
N VAL A 33 -23.79 -32.50 -13.05
CA VAL A 33 -23.62 -33.65 -12.16
C VAL A 33 -24.74 -33.72 -11.13
N ARG A 34 -25.07 -34.95 -10.69
CA ARG A 34 -25.92 -35.19 -9.52
C ARG A 34 -25.03 -35.57 -8.36
N LEU A 35 -25.00 -34.76 -7.32
CA LEU A 35 -24.17 -34.96 -6.14
C LEU A 35 -25.03 -35.26 -4.92
N ASN A 36 -24.50 -36.07 -4.00
CA ASN A 36 -25.17 -36.38 -2.74
C ASN A 36 -25.39 -35.09 -1.93
N GLY A 37 -26.50 -35.04 -1.18
CA GLY A 37 -26.90 -33.86 -0.40
C GLY A 37 -27.78 -32.85 -1.14
N TYR A 38 -27.85 -32.91 -2.47
CA TYR A 38 -28.70 -31.99 -3.25
C TYR A 38 -29.93 -32.67 -3.85
N ASN A 39 -31.01 -31.90 -3.99
CA ASN A 39 -32.27 -32.39 -4.54
C ASN A 39 -32.33 -32.42 -6.09
N GLY A 40 -31.30 -31.95 -6.78
CA GLY A 40 -31.26 -31.80 -8.23
C GLY A 40 -29.86 -31.95 -8.84
N LYS A 41 -29.79 -31.93 -10.17
CA LYS A 41 -28.52 -31.81 -10.90
C LYS A 41 -28.04 -30.35 -10.88
N GLN A 42 -26.75 -30.15 -10.75
CA GLN A 42 -26.14 -28.83 -10.80
C GLN A 42 -24.85 -28.83 -11.61
N TRP A 43 -24.42 -27.63 -12.02
CA TRP A 43 -23.10 -27.46 -12.58
C TRP A 43 -22.01 -27.69 -11.52
N ALA A 44 -20.96 -28.39 -11.91
CA ALA A 44 -19.71 -28.47 -11.17
C ALA A 44 -18.54 -28.37 -12.15
N THR A 45 -17.36 -27.97 -11.67
CA THR A 45 -16.13 -28.03 -12.49
C THR A 45 -15.09 -28.89 -11.80
N CYS A 46 -14.38 -29.71 -12.57
CA CYS A 46 -13.22 -30.42 -12.06
C CYS A 46 -12.07 -29.44 -11.82
N LEU A 47 -11.66 -29.27 -10.57
CA LEU A 47 -10.63 -28.31 -10.16
C LEU A 47 -9.62 -28.95 -9.22
N THR A 48 -8.47 -28.32 -9.10
CA THR A 48 -7.45 -28.74 -8.13
C THR A 48 -7.92 -28.45 -6.70
N ASP A 49 -7.56 -29.32 -5.76
CA ASP A 49 -7.76 -29.06 -4.33
C ASP A 49 -7.08 -27.74 -3.91
N ASP A 50 -5.89 -27.47 -4.46
CA ASP A 50 -5.15 -26.22 -4.27
C ASP A 50 -5.93 -24.96 -4.69
N TYR A 51 -6.75 -25.04 -5.75
CA TYR A 51 -7.63 -23.94 -6.15
C TYR A 51 -8.79 -23.79 -5.17
N ILE A 52 -9.46 -24.90 -4.83
CA ILE A 52 -10.64 -24.92 -3.96
C ILE A 52 -10.29 -24.37 -2.58
N GLN A 53 -9.18 -24.85 -2.01
CA GLN A 53 -8.63 -24.36 -0.76
C GLN A 53 -8.27 -22.87 -0.83
N SER A 54 -7.58 -22.44 -1.90
CA SER A 54 -7.21 -21.04 -2.06
C SER A 54 -8.42 -20.11 -2.18
N ASN A 55 -9.45 -20.50 -2.93
CA ASN A 55 -10.64 -19.69 -3.12
C ASN A 55 -11.51 -19.63 -1.85
N SER A 56 -11.57 -20.72 -1.10
CA SER A 56 -12.35 -20.83 0.14
C SER A 56 -11.59 -20.42 1.41
N PHE A 57 -10.33 -19.99 1.29
CA PHE A 57 -9.42 -19.78 2.43
C PHE A 57 -9.35 -20.99 3.37
N GLY A 58 -9.42 -22.19 2.80
CA GLY A 58 -9.24 -23.46 3.51
C GLY A 58 -10.48 -23.99 4.20
N THR A 59 -11.58 -23.27 4.09
CA THR A 59 -12.87 -23.73 4.63
C THR A 59 -13.44 -24.90 3.81
N ILE A 60 -13.07 -24.99 2.53
CA ILE A 60 -13.50 -26.06 1.62
C ILE A 60 -12.25 -26.73 1.04
N LYS A 61 -12.32 -28.06 0.93
CA LYS A 61 -11.31 -28.93 0.33
C LYS A 61 -11.99 -30.14 -0.28
N CYS A 62 -11.26 -30.89 -1.10
CA CYS A 62 -11.71 -32.19 -1.57
C CYS A 62 -11.98 -33.13 -0.38
N GLU A 63 -13.05 -33.91 -0.48
CA GLU A 63 -13.49 -34.83 0.58
C GLU A 63 -12.43 -35.89 0.89
N ASP A 64 -11.85 -36.48 -0.16
CA ASP A 64 -10.68 -37.36 -0.07
C ASP A 64 -9.39 -36.53 -0.11
N ARG A 65 -8.63 -36.56 0.99
CA ARG A 65 -7.38 -35.78 1.14
C ARG A 65 -6.25 -36.25 0.24
N GLN A 66 -6.38 -37.42 -0.40
CA GLN A 66 -5.38 -37.93 -1.32
C GLN A 66 -5.63 -37.48 -2.76
N THR A 67 -6.78 -36.84 -3.04
CA THR A 67 -7.13 -36.43 -4.40
C THR A 67 -6.52 -35.08 -4.72
N LYS A 68 -5.89 -34.98 -5.90
CA LYS A 68 -5.43 -33.72 -6.45
C LYS A 68 -6.57 -32.92 -7.07
N TYR A 69 -7.58 -33.60 -7.60
CA TYR A 69 -8.73 -33.01 -8.27
C TYR A 69 -10.04 -33.51 -7.68
N CYS A 70 -11.03 -32.62 -7.61
CA CYS A 70 -12.41 -32.98 -7.31
C CYS A 70 -13.39 -32.00 -7.96
N TYR A 71 -14.67 -32.38 -7.96
CA TYR A 71 -15.73 -31.47 -8.40
C TYR A 71 -15.93 -30.35 -7.39
N TYR A 72 -15.82 -29.12 -7.86
CA TYR A 72 -16.23 -27.93 -7.13
C TYR A 72 -17.62 -27.51 -7.60
N GLN A 73 -18.60 -27.57 -6.69
CA GLN A 73 -20.01 -27.41 -7.00
C GLN A 73 -20.41 -25.94 -7.13
N CYS A 74 -21.31 -25.63 -8.08
CA CYS A 74 -21.85 -24.28 -8.23
C CYS A 74 -22.51 -23.75 -6.94
N MET A 75 -23.30 -24.59 -6.26
CA MET A 75 -23.96 -24.20 -5.00
C MET A 75 -22.96 -23.83 -3.90
N VAL A 76 -21.79 -24.49 -3.89
CA VAL A 76 -20.70 -24.17 -2.95
C VAL A 76 -19.99 -22.89 -3.37
N GLU A 77 -19.63 -22.75 -4.65
CA GLU A 77 -18.88 -21.59 -5.16
C GLU A 77 -19.68 -20.29 -5.08
N LEU A 78 -20.99 -20.32 -5.37
CA LEU A 78 -21.85 -19.12 -5.41
C LEU A 78 -22.61 -18.86 -4.12
N HIS A 79 -23.16 -19.91 -3.49
CA HIS A 79 -24.08 -19.78 -2.37
C HIS A 79 -23.49 -20.23 -1.03
N GLY A 80 -22.29 -20.83 -1.04
CA GLY A 80 -21.66 -21.37 0.17
C GLY A 80 -22.42 -22.54 0.79
N MET A 81 -23.25 -23.23 0.01
CA MET A 81 -24.10 -24.32 0.49
C MET A 81 -23.59 -25.67 -0.02
N ASN A 82 -23.26 -26.58 0.90
CA ASN A 82 -22.76 -27.94 0.59
C ASN A 82 -23.88 -28.99 0.40
N ASP A 83 -25.13 -28.65 0.71
CA ASP A 83 -26.31 -29.49 0.53
C ASP A 83 -27.56 -28.62 0.28
N GLY A 84 -28.70 -29.27 0.03
CA GLY A 84 -30.01 -28.63 -0.05
C GLY A 84 -30.59 -28.46 -1.45
N LEU A 85 -31.40 -27.40 -1.61
CA LEU A 85 -32.10 -27.10 -2.86
C LEU A 85 -31.14 -26.49 -3.88
N VAL A 86 -31.00 -27.11 -5.06
CA VAL A 86 -30.24 -26.51 -6.17
C VAL A 86 -31.00 -25.30 -6.71
N THR A 87 -30.39 -24.13 -6.65
CA THR A 87 -30.95 -22.88 -7.18
C THR A 87 -30.94 -22.86 -8.71
N GLN A 88 -31.80 -22.03 -9.30
CA GLN A 88 -31.99 -22.00 -10.76
C GLN A 88 -30.70 -21.67 -11.53
N ASP A 89 -29.89 -20.76 -11.01
CA ASP A 89 -28.58 -20.35 -11.56
C ASP A 89 -27.53 -21.47 -11.53
N CYS A 90 -27.63 -22.40 -10.57
CA CYS A 90 -26.76 -23.57 -10.49
C CYS A 90 -27.34 -24.82 -11.17
N SER A 91 -28.64 -24.84 -11.46
CA SER A 91 -29.33 -25.99 -12.05
C SER A 91 -28.90 -26.25 -13.50
N CYS A 92 -28.89 -27.52 -13.90
CA CYS A 92 -28.49 -27.93 -15.24
C CYS A 92 -29.34 -29.11 -15.74
N ASN A 93 -29.40 -29.28 -17.06
CA ASN A 93 -30.02 -30.43 -17.72
C ASN A 93 -29.19 -30.84 -18.96
N GLU A 94 -29.48 -32.01 -19.53
CA GLU A 94 -28.71 -32.52 -20.69
C GLU A 94 -28.85 -31.62 -21.93
N LEU A 95 -29.94 -30.84 -22.04
CA LEU A 95 -30.18 -29.90 -23.14
C LEU A 95 -29.30 -28.64 -23.02
N THR A 96 -28.98 -28.19 -21.79
CA THR A 96 -28.09 -27.03 -21.58
C THR A 96 -26.62 -27.36 -21.77
N LYS A 97 -26.23 -28.65 -21.74
CA LYS A 97 -24.85 -29.12 -21.98
C LYS A 97 -24.32 -28.77 -23.38
N HIS A 98 -25.16 -28.87 -24.41
CA HIS A 98 -24.76 -28.55 -25.78
C HIS A 98 -24.50 -27.05 -26.02
N ASN A 99 -25.25 -26.16 -25.35
CA ASN A 99 -25.06 -24.71 -25.47
C ASN A 99 -23.80 -24.19 -24.77
N ILE A 100 -23.25 -24.95 -23.81
CA ILE A 100 -22.06 -24.57 -23.03
C ILE A 100 -20.77 -25.02 -23.69
N SER A 101 -20.76 -26.15 -24.41
CA SER A 101 -19.58 -26.59 -25.17
C SER A 101 -19.15 -25.57 -26.24
N ILE A 102 -20.08 -24.72 -26.71
CA ILE A 102 -19.85 -23.65 -27.69
C ILE A 102 -19.25 -22.39 -27.03
N GLN A 103 -19.19 -22.30 -25.69
CA GLN A 103 -18.84 -21.08 -24.95
C GLN A 103 -17.44 -21.03 -24.32
N THR A 104 -16.59 -22.03 -24.51
CA THR A 104 -15.24 -22.02 -23.90
C THR A 104 -14.13 -21.95 -24.95
N ASP A 105 -14.02 -20.82 -25.65
CA ASP A 105 -12.80 -20.41 -26.39
C ASP A 105 -11.59 -20.15 -25.45
N LEU A 106 -11.75 -20.45 -24.16
CA LEU A 106 -10.75 -20.21 -23.11
C LEU A 106 -10.00 -21.50 -22.82
N PRO A 107 -8.66 -21.44 -22.74
CA PRO A 107 -7.86 -22.56 -22.25
C PRO A 107 -8.29 -23.04 -20.85
N SER A 108 -8.14 -24.34 -20.58
CA SER A 108 -8.47 -24.93 -19.27
C SER A 108 -7.76 -24.28 -18.08
N TRP A 109 -6.53 -23.79 -18.28
CA TRP A 109 -5.76 -23.08 -17.24
C TRP A 109 -6.41 -21.77 -16.79
N CYS A 110 -7.33 -21.20 -17.57
CA CYS A 110 -8.12 -20.03 -17.16
C CYS A 110 -9.01 -20.31 -15.94
N LEU A 111 -9.38 -21.58 -15.71
CA LEU A 111 -10.28 -21.97 -14.64
C LEU A 111 -9.57 -22.44 -13.38
N SER A 112 -8.23 -22.50 -13.41
CA SER A 112 -7.35 -22.77 -12.28
C SER A 112 -6.01 -22.04 -12.52
N PRO A 113 -5.97 -20.70 -12.33
CA PRO A 113 -4.80 -19.89 -12.61
C PRO A 113 -3.56 -20.36 -11.83
N SER A 114 -2.38 -20.21 -12.45
CA SER A 114 -1.10 -20.48 -11.78
C SER A 114 -0.74 -19.36 -10.80
N LEU A 115 0.31 -19.58 -10.00
CA LEU A 115 0.78 -18.63 -8.98
C LEU A 115 1.47 -17.38 -9.56
N ASP A 116 1.94 -17.45 -10.80
CA ASP A 116 2.92 -16.52 -11.38
C ASP A 116 2.53 -15.94 -12.75
N ASP A 117 1.42 -16.39 -13.34
CA ASP A 117 1.04 -15.98 -14.68
C ASP A 117 0.18 -14.71 -14.71
N CYS A 118 0.83 -13.58 -15.00
CA CYS A 118 0.16 -12.30 -15.20
C CYS A 118 -0.61 -12.20 -16.51
N ARG A 119 -0.58 -13.21 -17.39
CA ARG A 119 -1.36 -13.20 -18.64
C ARG A 119 -2.82 -13.55 -18.42
N TRP A 120 -3.18 -14.14 -17.27
CA TRP A 120 -4.54 -14.59 -16.99
C TRP A 120 -5.60 -13.50 -17.19
N ILE A 121 -5.35 -12.27 -16.72
CA ILE A 121 -6.31 -11.17 -16.87
C ILE A 121 -6.56 -10.87 -18.36
N GLY A 122 -5.51 -10.83 -19.19
CA GLY A 122 -5.63 -10.55 -20.62
C GLY A 122 -6.18 -11.73 -21.43
N GLU A 123 -5.57 -12.90 -21.28
CA GLU A 123 -5.84 -14.08 -22.11
C GLU A 123 -7.12 -14.84 -21.70
N CYS A 124 -7.58 -14.68 -20.46
CA CYS A 124 -8.78 -15.33 -19.96
C CYS A 124 -9.92 -14.32 -19.73
N LEU A 125 -9.73 -13.39 -18.80
CA LEU A 125 -10.82 -12.52 -18.35
C LEU A 125 -11.22 -11.47 -19.39
N GLN A 126 -10.25 -10.76 -19.99
CA GLN A 126 -10.52 -9.79 -21.06
C GLN A 126 -10.95 -10.46 -22.36
N LYS A 127 -10.42 -11.66 -22.65
CA LYS A 127 -10.88 -12.47 -23.80
C LYS A 127 -12.36 -12.82 -23.68
N ARG A 128 -12.84 -13.14 -22.47
CA ARG A 128 -14.26 -13.40 -22.18
C ARG A 128 -15.10 -12.14 -22.14
N TYR A 129 -14.61 -11.09 -21.48
CA TYR A 129 -15.31 -9.84 -21.23
C TYR A 129 -14.51 -8.68 -21.82
N ARG A 130 -14.85 -8.28 -23.06
CA ARG A 130 -14.25 -7.14 -23.76
C ARG A 130 -14.72 -5.80 -23.18
N CYS A 131 -14.33 -5.51 -21.95
CA CYS A 131 -14.71 -4.28 -21.26
C CYS A 131 -14.07 -3.05 -21.94
N THR A 132 -14.89 -2.10 -22.44
CA THR A 132 -14.48 -0.83 -23.07
C THR A 132 -15.33 0.35 -22.53
N GLY A 133 -14.82 1.59 -22.50
CA GLY A 133 -15.60 2.81 -22.18
C GLY A 133 -14.94 3.76 -21.16
N TYR A 134 -15.69 4.74 -20.62
CA TYR A 134 -15.26 5.67 -19.54
C TYR A 134 -15.80 5.24 -18.16
N LEU A 135 -16.98 4.60 -18.13
CA LEU A 135 -17.40 3.64 -17.07
C LEU A 135 -16.82 2.24 -17.30
N GLY A 136 -16.15 2.07 -18.45
CA GLY A 136 -15.46 0.87 -18.93
C GLY A 136 -14.00 1.15 -19.30
N LYS A 137 -13.38 2.16 -18.64
CA LYS A 137 -11.93 2.17 -18.47
C LYS A 137 -11.73 1.16 -17.36
N SER A 138 -11.46 -0.06 -17.80
CA SER A 138 -10.45 -0.99 -17.31
C SER A 138 -9.79 -0.84 -15.93
N ASP A 139 -10.03 0.17 -15.10
CA ASP A 139 -9.13 0.60 -14.02
C ASP A 139 -8.81 -0.49 -12.99
N ALA A 140 -9.78 -1.27 -12.50
CA ALA A 140 -9.48 -2.32 -11.51
C ALA A 140 -8.77 -3.54 -12.14
N MET A 141 -9.11 -3.91 -13.38
CA MET A 141 -8.49 -5.01 -14.10
C MET A 141 -7.10 -4.64 -14.64
N GLU A 142 -6.96 -3.43 -15.16
CA GLU A 142 -5.71 -2.81 -15.57
C GLU A 142 -4.81 -2.57 -14.37
N PHE A 143 -5.35 -2.12 -13.24
CA PHE A 143 -4.64 -2.11 -11.96
C PHE A 143 -4.16 -3.50 -11.61
N THR A 144 -5.03 -4.51 -11.61
CA THR A 144 -4.65 -5.90 -11.30
C THR A 144 -3.54 -6.40 -12.24
N GLN A 145 -3.61 -6.05 -13.54
CA GLN A 145 -2.59 -6.38 -14.53
C GLN A 145 -1.27 -5.67 -14.27
N LYS A 146 -1.29 -4.33 -14.10
CA LYS A 146 -0.13 -3.49 -13.83
C LYS A 146 0.55 -3.92 -12.53
N VAL A 147 -0.23 -4.19 -11.49
CA VAL A 147 0.23 -4.74 -10.21
C VAL A 147 0.92 -6.07 -10.41
N CYS A 148 0.28 -7.00 -11.13
CA CYS A 148 0.88 -8.30 -11.39
C CYS A 148 2.23 -8.15 -12.12
N GLN A 149 2.27 -7.36 -13.20
CA GLN A 149 3.45 -7.11 -14.02
C GLN A 149 4.57 -6.42 -13.24
N ALA A 150 4.26 -5.35 -12.50
CA ALA A 150 5.20 -4.63 -11.65
C ALA A 150 5.93 -5.56 -10.71
N TYR A 151 5.16 -6.41 -10.03
CA TYR A 151 5.69 -7.37 -9.10
C TYR A 151 6.51 -8.46 -9.79
N SER A 152 6.20 -8.82 -11.05
CA SER A 152 6.90 -9.90 -11.75
C SER A 152 8.27 -9.42 -12.20
N PHE A 153 8.31 -8.17 -12.65
CA PHE A 153 9.52 -7.50 -13.04
C PHE A 153 10.47 -7.30 -11.85
N HIS A 154 9.94 -6.95 -10.68
CA HIS A 154 10.74 -6.68 -9.48
C HIS A 154 10.84 -7.86 -8.50
N TYR A 155 10.34 -9.04 -8.85
CA TYR A 155 10.20 -10.18 -7.94
C TYR A 155 11.50 -10.52 -7.18
N GLN A 156 12.63 -10.50 -7.88
CA GLN A 156 13.95 -10.84 -7.32
C GLN A 156 14.49 -9.81 -6.32
N ARG A 157 13.87 -8.63 -6.23
CA ARG A 157 14.27 -7.56 -5.30
C ARG A 157 13.57 -7.65 -3.94
N PHE A 158 12.51 -8.44 -3.85
CA PHE A 158 11.83 -8.70 -2.59
C PHE A 158 12.54 -9.80 -1.81
N SER A 159 12.40 -9.80 -0.49
CA SER A 159 12.82 -10.92 0.33
C SER A 159 12.07 -12.21 -0.06
N LEU A 160 12.57 -13.37 0.39
CA LEU A 160 11.90 -14.65 0.16
C LEU A 160 10.44 -14.64 0.65
N GLU A 161 10.17 -14.04 1.80
CA GLU A 161 8.81 -13.92 2.35
C GLU A 161 7.97 -12.90 1.59
N GLY A 162 8.57 -11.77 1.16
CA GLY A 162 7.93 -10.81 0.26
C GLY A 162 7.48 -11.45 -1.05
N GLY A 163 8.36 -12.25 -1.67
CA GLY A 163 8.07 -13.00 -2.89
C GLY A 163 6.96 -14.05 -2.72
N LYS A 164 6.92 -14.77 -1.59
CA LYS A 164 5.83 -15.71 -1.27
C LYS A 164 4.50 -14.98 -1.10
N TRP A 165 4.49 -13.88 -0.36
CA TRP A 165 3.29 -13.05 -0.16
C TRP A 165 2.76 -12.52 -1.49
N LEU A 166 3.64 -11.98 -2.34
CA LEU A 166 3.30 -11.47 -3.67
C LEU A 166 2.61 -12.50 -4.56
N ASN A 167 3.16 -13.71 -4.63
CA ASN A 167 2.55 -14.80 -5.41
C ASN A 167 1.19 -15.21 -4.83
N GLY A 168 1.06 -15.22 -3.50
CA GLY A 168 -0.20 -15.43 -2.82
C GLY A 168 -1.25 -14.40 -3.21
N VAL A 169 -0.91 -13.10 -3.13
CA VAL A 169 -1.84 -12.00 -3.45
C VAL A 169 -2.34 -12.13 -4.88
N ARG A 170 -1.45 -12.38 -5.85
CA ARG A 170 -1.82 -12.58 -7.26
C ARG A 170 -2.80 -13.73 -7.42
N LYS A 171 -2.46 -14.91 -6.89
CA LYS A 171 -3.33 -16.09 -6.98
C LYS A 171 -4.69 -15.82 -6.34
N CYS A 172 -4.71 -15.16 -5.18
CA CYS A 172 -5.94 -14.78 -4.51
C CYS A 172 -6.81 -13.86 -5.39
N LEU A 173 -6.25 -12.78 -5.91
CA LEU A 173 -6.97 -11.83 -6.78
C LEU A 173 -7.53 -12.52 -8.02
N GLN A 174 -6.73 -13.35 -8.71
CA GLN A 174 -7.18 -14.10 -9.88
C GLN A 174 -8.28 -15.10 -9.51
N SER A 175 -8.11 -15.88 -8.43
CA SER A 175 -9.09 -16.88 -7.98
C SER A 175 -10.45 -16.26 -7.66
N LYS A 176 -10.48 -15.02 -7.14
CA LYS A 176 -11.74 -14.29 -6.86
C LYS A 176 -12.51 -13.87 -8.11
N LEU A 177 -11.86 -13.88 -9.27
CA LEU A 177 -12.43 -13.50 -10.57
C LEU A 177 -12.74 -14.71 -11.46
N VAL A 178 -12.12 -15.87 -11.21
CA VAL A 178 -12.40 -17.13 -11.93
C VAL A 178 -13.89 -17.51 -11.99
N PRO A 179 -14.73 -17.29 -10.95
CA PRO A 179 -16.16 -17.59 -11.04
C PRO A 179 -16.84 -16.92 -12.25
N PHE A 180 -16.39 -15.74 -12.69
CA PHE A 180 -16.96 -15.09 -13.88
C PHE A 180 -16.66 -15.81 -15.20
N LEU A 181 -15.67 -16.70 -15.23
CA LEU A 181 -15.39 -17.52 -16.41
C LEU A 181 -16.28 -18.76 -16.49
N ARG A 182 -17.08 -19.04 -15.44
CA ARG A 182 -17.96 -20.20 -15.41
C ARG A 182 -19.15 -20.01 -16.36
N PRO A 183 -19.63 -21.09 -17.01
CA PRO A 183 -20.75 -20.99 -17.95
C PRO A 183 -22.06 -20.48 -17.32
N TRP A 184 -22.27 -20.76 -16.03
CA TRP A 184 -23.47 -20.36 -15.30
C TRP A 184 -23.41 -18.91 -14.80
N MET A 185 -22.27 -18.23 -14.91
CA MET A 185 -22.11 -16.85 -14.47
C MET A 185 -22.27 -15.87 -15.62
N LYS A 186 -23.23 -14.95 -15.48
CA LYS A 186 -23.40 -13.80 -16.37
C LYS A 186 -23.05 -12.52 -15.62
N ALA A 187 -21.86 -11.99 -15.89
CA ALA A 187 -21.40 -10.76 -15.27
C ALA A 187 -21.32 -9.60 -16.26
N THR A 188 -21.48 -8.39 -15.73
CA THR A 188 -21.14 -7.15 -16.43
C THR A 188 -19.74 -6.71 -16.05
N CYS A 189 -19.11 -5.87 -16.87
CA CYS A 189 -17.82 -5.27 -16.53
C CYS A 189 -17.85 -4.52 -15.18
N ASN A 190 -18.96 -3.86 -14.86
CA ASN A 190 -19.13 -3.19 -13.57
C ASN A 190 -19.09 -4.18 -12.39
N THR A 191 -19.80 -5.31 -12.51
CA THR A 191 -19.80 -6.36 -11.48
C THR A 191 -18.40 -6.95 -11.28
N ILE A 192 -17.66 -7.18 -12.37
CA ILE A 192 -16.29 -7.69 -12.33
C ILE A 192 -15.36 -6.69 -11.62
N ASN A 193 -15.44 -5.41 -11.98
CA ASN A 193 -14.63 -4.36 -11.38
C ASN A 193 -14.90 -4.22 -9.86
N LEU A 194 -16.17 -4.21 -9.45
CA LEU A 194 -16.53 -4.17 -8.03
C LEU A 194 -15.98 -5.37 -7.27
N ARG A 195 -16.07 -6.57 -7.85
CA ARG A 195 -15.52 -7.79 -7.24
C ARG A 195 -13.99 -7.73 -7.13
N ALA A 196 -13.31 -7.23 -8.16
CA ALA A 196 -11.86 -7.04 -8.13
C ALA A 196 -11.45 -6.10 -6.99
N LEU A 197 -12.09 -4.94 -6.87
CA LEU A 197 -11.82 -3.98 -5.79
C LEU A 197 -12.08 -4.56 -4.40
N GLN A 198 -13.23 -5.20 -4.20
CA GLN A 198 -13.57 -5.85 -2.93
C GLN A 198 -12.56 -6.95 -2.54
N SER A 199 -12.03 -7.68 -3.52
CA SER A 199 -11.07 -8.75 -3.26
C SER A 199 -9.69 -8.24 -2.80
N GLN A 200 -9.30 -7.01 -3.16
CA GLN A 200 -7.99 -6.47 -2.82
C GLN A 200 -7.74 -6.44 -1.31
N TYR A 201 -8.67 -5.88 -0.54
CA TYR A 201 -8.49 -5.78 0.91
C TYR A 201 -8.25 -7.16 1.55
N GLN A 202 -9.04 -8.15 1.16
CA GLN A 202 -8.89 -9.51 1.68
C GLN A 202 -7.57 -10.15 1.23
N CYS A 203 -7.26 -10.09 -0.07
CA CYS A 203 -6.08 -10.73 -0.64
C CYS A 203 -4.77 -10.09 -0.17
N LEU A 204 -4.73 -8.78 0.06
CA LEU A 204 -3.55 -8.08 0.58
C LEU A 204 -3.27 -8.48 2.03
N ASN A 205 -4.32 -8.56 2.86
CA ASN A 205 -4.15 -8.90 4.28
C ASN A 205 -3.86 -10.39 4.49
N VAL A 206 -4.61 -11.27 3.85
CA VAL A 206 -4.48 -12.72 3.99
C VAL A 206 -4.59 -13.35 2.60
N PRO A 207 -3.47 -13.50 1.87
CA PRO A 207 -3.51 -13.98 0.49
C PRO A 207 -3.85 -15.47 0.34
N GLY A 208 -3.76 -16.27 1.41
CA GLY A 208 -4.09 -17.69 1.34
C GLY A 208 -3.76 -18.43 2.63
N ILE A 209 -4.15 -19.71 2.68
CA ILE A 209 -3.90 -20.59 3.82
C ILE A 209 -2.41 -20.80 3.98
N GLY A 210 -1.91 -20.70 5.22
CA GLY A 210 -0.50 -20.93 5.53
C GLY A 210 0.46 -19.92 4.91
N LEU A 211 -0.07 -18.88 4.25
CA LEU A 211 0.71 -17.76 3.77
C LEU A 211 0.73 -16.65 4.81
N SER A 212 1.92 -16.09 4.96
CA SER A 212 2.21 -14.84 5.67
C SER A 212 1.20 -13.75 5.28
N SER A 213 0.70 -13.00 6.27
CA SER A 213 -0.01 -11.74 6.03
C SER A 213 0.97 -10.66 5.57
N ILE A 214 0.49 -9.50 5.12
CA ILE A 214 1.35 -8.35 4.83
C ILE A 214 2.16 -7.89 6.07
N CYS A 215 1.71 -8.24 7.28
CA CYS A 215 2.43 -7.93 8.51
C CYS A 215 3.59 -8.90 8.80
N ASN A 216 3.63 -10.04 8.11
CA ASN A 216 4.67 -11.05 8.25
C ASN A 216 5.87 -10.83 7.32
N ILE A 217 5.74 -9.96 6.30
CA ILE A 217 6.88 -9.57 5.44
C ILE A 217 7.70 -8.44 6.08
N THR A 218 8.88 -8.13 5.54
CA THR A 218 9.75 -7.10 6.12
C THR A 218 9.18 -5.69 5.91
N SER A 219 9.55 -4.73 6.77
CA SER A 219 9.13 -3.33 6.59
C SER A 219 9.66 -2.76 5.26
N GLU A 220 10.88 -3.13 4.87
CA GLU A 220 11.46 -2.75 3.57
C GLU A 220 10.63 -3.28 2.40
N ASP A 221 10.24 -4.56 2.41
CA ASP A 221 9.37 -5.12 1.37
C ASP A 221 8.01 -4.38 1.31
N ARG A 222 7.39 -4.09 2.46
CA ARG A 222 6.11 -3.35 2.52
C ARG A 222 6.21 -1.99 1.83
N TRP A 223 7.24 -1.22 2.16
CA TRP A 223 7.41 0.13 1.61
C TRP A 223 7.85 0.09 0.15
N SER A 224 8.78 -0.80 -0.21
CA SER A 224 9.16 -1.01 -1.60
C SER A 224 7.97 -1.39 -2.47
N LEU A 225 7.09 -2.25 -1.94
CA LEU A 225 5.85 -2.64 -2.60
C LEU A 225 4.93 -1.43 -2.85
N PHE A 226 4.64 -0.66 -1.79
CA PHE A 226 3.77 0.50 -1.87
C PHE A 226 4.28 1.51 -2.90
N TRP A 227 5.56 1.88 -2.83
CA TRP A 227 6.15 2.90 -3.70
C TRP A 227 6.34 2.44 -5.14
N THR A 228 6.72 1.17 -5.35
CA THR A 228 6.81 0.59 -6.69
C THR A 228 5.45 0.60 -7.39
N LEU A 229 4.37 0.33 -6.66
CA LEU A 229 3.02 0.43 -7.21
C LEU A 229 2.60 1.88 -7.47
N HIS A 230 2.85 2.76 -6.50
CA HIS A 230 2.48 4.17 -6.59
C HIS A 230 2.91 4.82 -7.91
N GLU A 231 4.13 4.55 -8.39
CA GLU A 231 4.67 5.18 -9.60
C GLU A 231 4.12 4.59 -10.91
N ILE A 232 3.67 3.33 -10.90
CA ILE A 232 3.16 2.64 -12.11
C ILE A 232 1.67 2.93 -12.33
N ILE A 233 0.98 3.28 -11.25
CA ILE A 233 -0.46 3.42 -11.25
C ILE A 233 -0.85 4.84 -11.65
N GLU A 234 -1.62 4.96 -12.73
CA GLU A 234 -2.14 6.25 -13.19
C GLU A 234 -3.08 6.89 -12.17
N ASP A 235 -3.08 8.21 -12.19
CA ASP A 235 -3.62 9.05 -11.13
C ASP A 235 -5.16 9.20 -11.20
N ASN A 236 -5.90 8.08 -11.09
CA ASN A 236 -7.36 8.00 -11.12
C ASN A 236 -7.98 7.55 -9.78
N ALA A 237 -9.31 7.66 -9.66
CA ALA A 237 -10.05 7.40 -8.42
C ALA A 237 -9.95 5.96 -7.91
N ILE A 238 -10.06 4.99 -8.81
CA ILE A 238 -10.10 3.55 -8.48
C ILE A 238 -8.73 3.08 -7.99
N ASN A 239 -7.70 3.57 -8.65
CA ASN A 239 -6.31 3.35 -8.32
C ASN A 239 -5.93 3.90 -6.93
N TYR A 240 -6.48 5.06 -6.56
CA TYR A 240 -6.32 5.61 -5.23
C TYR A 240 -6.85 4.70 -4.14
N TYR A 241 -8.09 4.20 -4.25
CA TYR A 241 -8.65 3.30 -3.24
C TYR A 241 -7.80 2.04 -3.06
N SER A 242 -7.25 1.53 -4.16
CA SER A 242 -6.41 0.34 -4.13
C SER A 242 -5.07 0.60 -3.41
N LEU A 243 -4.41 1.73 -3.71
CA LEU A 243 -3.20 2.17 -3.01
C LEU A 243 -3.47 2.51 -1.54
N PHE A 244 -4.60 3.14 -1.25
CA PHE A 244 -5.02 3.47 0.11
C PHE A 244 -5.30 2.21 0.94
N ASN A 245 -5.95 1.20 0.36
CA ASN A 245 -6.16 -0.10 1.01
C ASN A 245 -4.82 -0.79 1.32
N LEU A 246 -3.87 -0.73 0.39
CA LEU A 246 -2.53 -1.25 0.63
C LEU A 246 -1.81 -0.49 1.75
N LEU A 247 -1.84 0.84 1.71
CA LEU A 247 -1.25 1.67 2.76
C LEU A 247 -1.88 1.36 4.12
N THR A 248 -3.20 1.27 4.19
CA THR A 248 -3.94 0.94 5.41
C THR A 248 -3.51 -0.42 5.95
N ALA A 249 -3.37 -1.42 5.08
CA ALA A 249 -2.89 -2.74 5.46
C ALA A 249 -1.45 -2.69 6.01
N ILE A 250 -0.54 -1.94 5.37
CA ILE A 250 0.83 -1.71 5.85
C ILE A 250 0.83 -1.03 7.23
N LEU A 251 0.06 0.06 7.39
CA LEU A 251 -0.01 0.81 8.63
C LEU A 251 -0.61 0.01 9.79
N SER A 252 -1.51 -0.95 9.49
CA SER A 252 -2.10 -1.84 10.50
C SER A 252 -1.09 -2.82 11.13
N CYS A 253 0.04 -3.06 10.45
CA CYS A 253 1.06 -4.00 10.90
C CYS A 253 2.02 -3.42 11.94
N GLU A 254 2.17 -2.09 11.94
CA GLU A 254 3.16 -1.41 12.76
C GLU A 254 2.63 -1.28 14.19
N LYS A 255 2.85 -2.32 15.02
CA LYS A 255 2.41 -2.38 16.43
C LYS A 255 2.82 -1.19 17.29
N HIS A 256 3.89 -0.47 16.91
CA HIS A 256 4.35 0.75 17.55
C HIS A 256 4.23 1.99 16.66
N MET A 257 3.68 1.86 15.46
CA MET A 257 3.56 2.93 14.44
C MET A 257 4.88 3.70 14.21
N TYR A 258 6.02 3.03 14.40
CA TYR A 258 7.33 3.65 14.19
C TYR A 258 7.54 3.84 12.69
N LYS A 259 7.77 5.08 12.30
CA LYS A 259 8.08 5.46 10.93
C LYS A 259 9.54 5.10 10.68
N PRO A 260 9.88 4.33 9.63
CA PRO A 260 11.27 4.15 9.21
C PRO A 260 11.97 5.50 9.02
N ASP A 261 13.25 5.62 9.39
CA ASP A 261 14.05 6.84 9.22
C ASP A 261 14.15 7.33 7.77
N THR A 262 13.87 6.43 6.83
CA THR A 262 13.84 6.63 5.38
C THR A 262 12.49 7.16 4.86
N LEU A 263 11.55 7.43 5.76
CA LEU A 263 10.26 8.02 5.47
C LEU A 263 10.08 9.27 6.31
N GLU A 264 9.42 10.27 5.74
CA GLU A 264 8.95 11.41 6.50
C GLU A 264 7.43 11.51 6.39
N LEU A 265 6.79 11.90 7.49
CA LEU A 265 5.35 12.08 7.56
C LEU A 265 5.07 13.53 7.94
N MET A 266 4.38 14.23 7.04
CA MET A 266 3.85 15.56 7.28
C MET A 266 2.33 15.48 7.35
N LYS A 267 1.74 16.34 8.17
CA LYS A 267 0.29 16.50 8.23
C LYS A 267 -0.08 17.96 8.06
N TYR A 268 -1.23 18.18 7.42
CA TYR A 268 -1.83 19.50 7.29
C TYR A 268 -3.35 19.42 7.39
N GLN A 269 -3.97 20.51 7.79
CA GLN A 269 -5.41 20.62 7.90
C GLN A 269 -5.97 21.43 6.73
N VAL A 270 -7.03 20.91 6.11
CA VAL A 270 -7.77 21.62 5.06
C VAL A 270 -9.05 22.17 5.69
N ASN A 271 -9.24 23.47 5.55
CA ASN A 271 -10.44 24.17 6.00
C ASN A 271 -11.17 24.73 4.77
N GLN A 272 -12.36 24.20 4.51
CA GLN A 272 -13.22 24.64 3.42
C GLN A 272 -14.37 25.50 3.96
N LYS A 273 -14.39 26.77 3.55
CA LYS A 273 -15.47 27.70 3.90
C LYS A 273 -16.73 27.36 3.08
N ARG A 274 -17.85 26.99 3.73
CA ARG A 274 -19.15 26.94 3.04
C ARG A 274 -19.67 28.35 2.81
N PHE A 275 -20.03 28.66 1.57
CA PHE A 275 -20.92 29.79 1.27
C PHE A 275 -22.35 29.28 1.11
N PHE A 276 -23.30 30.14 1.50
CA PHE A 276 -24.70 29.85 1.82
C PHE A 276 -25.47 28.87 0.90
N SER A 277 -26.27 28.06 1.59
CA SER A 277 -27.57 27.44 1.30
C SER A 277 -27.73 26.09 0.61
N ASN A 278 -26.85 25.52 -0.22
CA ASN A 278 -27.16 24.19 -0.83
C ASN A 278 -25.98 23.33 -1.33
N MET A 279 -24.73 23.60 -0.91
CA MET A 279 -23.60 22.81 -1.40
C MET A 279 -23.40 21.56 -0.51
N PHE A 280 -23.65 20.39 -1.10
CA PHE A 280 -23.46 19.06 -0.52
C PHE A 280 -22.12 18.97 0.23
N GLU A 281 -22.09 18.21 1.34
CA GLU A 281 -20.83 17.87 2.00
C GLU A 281 -19.87 17.25 0.98
N PRO A 282 -18.58 17.66 0.97
CA PRO A 282 -17.60 17.06 0.07
C PRO A 282 -17.61 15.55 0.26
N THR A 283 -17.79 14.83 -0.83
CA THR A 283 -17.67 13.38 -0.83
C THR A 283 -16.24 13.00 -0.41
N GLU A 284 -16.04 11.75 0.01
CA GLU A 284 -14.69 11.24 0.29
C GLU A 284 -13.75 11.43 -0.92
N TYR A 285 -14.30 11.26 -2.12
CA TYR A 285 -13.59 11.51 -3.37
C TYR A 285 -13.20 12.99 -3.54
N ASP A 286 -14.09 13.93 -3.23
CA ASP A 286 -13.78 15.36 -3.30
C ASP A 286 -12.65 15.74 -2.34
N LYS A 287 -12.68 15.21 -1.12
CA LYS A 287 -11.62 15.44 -0.12
C LYS A 287 -10.29 14.89 -0.61
N TYR A 288 -10.29 13.70 -1.19
CA TYR A 288 -9.10 13.11 -1.81
C TYR A 288 -8.57 13.99 -2.95
N ASP A 289 -9.41 14.34 -3.93
CA ASP A 289 -8.99 15.11 -5.11
C ASP A 289 -8.42 16.48 -4.72
N ILE A 290 -9.03 17.15 -3.74
CA ILE A 290 -8.50 18.40 -3.17
C ILE A 290 -7.13 18.17 -2.53
N SER A 291 -7.02 17.19 -1.63
CA SER A 291 -5.79 16.90 -0.88
C SER A 291 -4.62 16.56 -1.81
N LYS A 292 -4.90 15.79 -2.85
CA LYS A 292 -3.98 15.45 -3.92
C LYS A 292 -3.53 16.67 -4.72
N LYS A 293 -4.45 17.55 -5.14
CA LYS A 293 -4.11 18.79 -5.88
C LYS A 293 -3.18 19.69 -5.08
N VAL A 294 -3.44 19.81 -3.78
CA VAL A 294 -2.60 20.59 -2.85
C VAL A 294 -1.22 19.97 -2.72
N THR A 295 -1.14 18.67 -2.47
CA THR A 295 0.15 17.97 -2.33
C THR A 295 0.95 18.02 -3.64
N LYS A 296 0.28 17.91 -4.79
CA LYS A 296 0.90 18.06 -6.12
C LYS A 296 1.44 19.47 -6.35
N PHE A 297 0.75 20.49 -5.84
CA PHE A 297 1.25 21.86 -5.87
C PHE A 297 2.51 22.00 -5.02
N ILE A 298 2.50 21.54 -3.77
CA ILE A 298 3.69 21.53 -2.89
C ILE A 298 4.85 20.80 -3.57
N SER A 299 4.60 19.61 -4.11
CA SER A 299 5.60 18.80 -4.81
C SER A 299 6.29 19.54 -5.96
N ARG A 300 5.54 20.28 -6.77
CA ARG A 300 6.09 21.07 -7.88
C ARG A 300 6.93 22.24 -7.37
N GLU A 301 6.41 22.96 -6.38
CA GLU A 301 7.13 24.07 -5.76
C GLU A 301 8.46 23.63 -5.15
N MET A 302 8.49 22.42 -4.60
CA MET A 302 9.69 21.81 -4.00
C MET A 302 10.52 20.99 -4.97
N LYS A 303 10.11 20.88 -6.24
CA LYS A 303 10.80 20.11 -7.28
C LYS A 303 11.08 18.64 -6.90
N TRP A 304 10.20 18.02 -6.12
CA TRP A 304 10.39 16.65 -5.60
C TRP A 304 10.67 15.61 -6.69
N GLN A 305 10.03 15.75 -7.85
CA GLN A 305 10.27 14.83 -8.97
C GLN A 305 11.68 14.96 -9.57
N GLU A 306 12.25 16.17 -9.58
CA GLU A 306 13.61 16.43 -10.07
C GLU A 306 14.67 15.96 -9.06
N THR A 307 14.35 16.01 -7.76
CA THR A 307 15.25 15.61 -6.67
C THR A 307 15.14 14.13 -6.30
N GLY A 308 14.22 13.38 -6.92
CA GLY A 308 14.04 11.95 -6.64
C GLY A 308 13.30 11.67 -5.35
N ILE A 309 12.29 12.47 -5.02
CA ILE A 309 11.38 12.31 -3.89
C ILE A 309 10.03 11.82 -4.40
N SER A 310 9.57 10.69 -3.86
CA SER A 310 8.20 10.21 -4.02
C SER A 310 7.36 10.65 -2.83
N TYR A 311 6.07 10.84 -3.07
CA TYR A 311 5.13 11.30 -2.06
C TYR A 311 3.76 10.70 -2.30
N TYR A 312 3.00 10.53 -1.22
CA TYR A 312 1.61 10.08 -1.27
C TYR A 312 0.80 10.80 -0.21
N ALA A 313 -0.34 11.35 -0.62
CA ALA A 313 -1.26 12.05 0.26
C ALA A 313 -2.55 11.27 0.46
N PHE A 314 -3.02 11.19 1.70
CA PHE A 314 -4.28 10.57 2.06
C PHE A 314 -5.01 11.34 3.15
N VAL A 315 -6.33 11.26 3.13
CA VAL A 315 -7.20 11.92 4.12
C VAL A 315 -7.30 11.03 5.36
N GLU A 316 -7.15 11.62 6.55
CA GLU A 316 -7.26 10.90 7.81
C GLU A 316 -8.65 11.01 8.42
N GLY A 317 -9.21 9.86 8.80
CA GLY A 317 -10.44 9.78 9.58
C GLY A 317 -11.68 10.32 8.88
N LEU A 318 -12.78 10.35 9.63
CA LEU A 318 -14.01 11.01 9.19
C LEU A 318 -13.90 12.52 9.46
N PRO A 319 -14.48 13.37 8.59
CA PRO A 319 -14.48 14.82 8.80
C PRO A 319 -15.11 15.16 10.16
N VAL A 320 -14.50 16.10 10.86
CA VAL A 320 -15.11 16.66 12.07
C VAL A 320 -15.93 17.87 11.63
N GLN A 321 -17.25 17.75 11.67
CA GLN A 321 -18.11 18.93 11.52
C GLN A 321 -17.90 19.82 12.74
N THR A 322 -17.41 21.03 12.51
CA THR A 322 -17.31 22.03 13.58
C THR A 322 -18.66 22.73 13.74
N MET A 323 -18.89 23.38 14.89
CA MET A 323 -20.07 24.24 15.07
C MET A 323 -20.08 25.45 14.11
N THR A 324 -18.99 25.67 13.39
CA THR A 324 -18.90 26.66 12.31
C THR A 324 -19.28 26.00 10.98
N ASN A 325 -19.80 26.76 10.01
CA ASN A 325 -20.16 26.26 8.67
C ASN A 325 -18.96 25.72 7.85
N ASN A 326 -17.80 25.49 8.45
CA ASN A 326 -16.60 25.01 7.79
C ASN A 326 -16.50 23.49 7.89
N VAL A 327 -16.15 22.86 6.77
CA VAL A 327 -15.77 21.44 6.73
C VAL A 327 -14.27 21.36 6.88
N ILE A 328 -13.82 20.61 7.88
CA ILE A 328 -12.40 20.48 8.21
C ILE A 328 -12.00 19.00 8.14
N TRP A 329 -10.88 18.72 7.49
CA TRP A 329 -10.28 17.39 7.46
C TRP A 329 -8.76 17.45 7.52
N ASN A 330 -8.16 16.39 8.03
CA ASN A 330 -6.72 16.24 8.13
C ASN A 330 -6.20 15.46 6.92
N VAL A 331 -5.04 15.87 6.44
CA VAL A 331 -4.33 15.20 5.35
C VAL A 331 -2.95 14.84 5.82
N SER A 332 -2.58 13.59 5.56
CA SER A 332 -1.23 13.07 5.76
C SER A 332 -0.51 12.96 4.43
N ILE A 333 0.74 13.39 4.39
CA ILE A 333 1.67 13.22 3.27
C ILE A 333 2.82 12.36 3.78
N ILE A 334 2.97 11.16 3.21
CA ILE A 334 4.19 10.36 3.38
C ILE A 334 5.11 10.73 2.23
N ILE A 335 6.37 11.02 2.53
CA ILE A 335 7.41 11.24 1.53
C ILE A 335 8.56 10.26 1.73
N THR A 336 9.23 9.93 0.62
CA THR A 336 10.40 9.06 0.62
C THR A 336 11.36 9.41 -0.51
N SER A 337 12.58 8.88 -0.45
CA SER A 337 13.47 8.90 -1.61
C SER A 337 13.11 7.77 -2.58
N LYS A 338 12.96 8.10 -3.87
CA LYS A 338 12.75 7.14 -4.96
C LYS A 338 13.80 6.04 -4.95
N SER A 339 15.05 6.44 -4.76
CA SER A 339 16.21 5.53 -4.73
C SER A 339 16.11 4.41 -3.69
N LYS A 340 15.32 4.61 -2.62
CA LYS A 340 15.21 3.65 -1.51
C LYS A 340 14.14 2.59 -1.75
N TYR A 341 12.94 2.99 -2.18
CA TYR A 341 11.77 2.10 -2.23
C TYR A 341 11.14 1.96 -3.60
N ASP A 342 11.34 2.92 -4.51
CA ASP A 342 10.81 2.78 -5.86
C ASP A 342 11.76 1.93 -6.69
N PHE A 343 11.34 0.71 -7.00
CA PHE A 343 12.13 -0.18 -7.83
C PHE A 343 12.11 0.24 -9.31
N ASN A 344 11.20 1.11 -9.74
CA ASN A 344 11.12 1.57 -11.13
C ASN A 344 12.15 2.63 -11.48
N ASP A 345 12.55 3.49 -10.53
CA ASP A 345 13.47 4.58 -10.79
C ASP A 345 14.55 4.73 -9.70
N GLN A 346 15.62 3.94 -9.86
CA GLN A 346 16.78 3.96 -8.96
C GLN A 346 17.92 4.88 -9.43
N LYS A 347 17.66 5.78 -10.38
CA LYS A 347 18.70 6.68 -10.90
C LYS A 347 19.05 7.81 -9.94
N PHE A 348 18.22 8.03 -8.93
CA PHE A 348 18.37 9.12 -7.98
C PHE A 348 19.32 8.75 -6.83
N VAL A 349 19.95 9.77 -6.26
CA VAL A 349 20.75 9.65 -5.04
C VAL A 349 19.81 9.74 -3.83
N PRO A 350 20.06 8.99 -2.74
CA PRO A 350 19.31 9.14 -1.49
C PRO A 350 19.28 10.59 -1.02
N GLN A 351 18.08 11.08 -0.71
CA GLN A 351 17.85 12.46 -0.25
C GLN A 351 17.76 12.52 1.28
N ASN A 352 18.19 13.66 1.85
CA ASN A 352 17.96 13.96 3.27
C ASN A 352 16.53 14.52 3.44
N LEU A 353 15.59 13.62 3.70
CA LEU A 353 14.16 13.96 3.77
C LEU A 353 13.83 14.93 4.90
N SER A 354 14.51 14.85 6.04
CA SER A 354 14.25 15.74 7.17
C SER A 354 14.59 17.20 6.84
N GLU A 355 15.65 17.41 6.06
CA GLU A 355 16.03 18.75 5.56
C GLU A 355 15.01 19.29 4.55
N GLU A 356 14.49 18.45 3.66
CA GLU A 356 13.43 18.81 2.71
C GLU A 356 12.14 19.22 3.42
N VAL A 357 11.71 18.44 4.42
CA VAL A 357 10.55 18.77 5.27
C VAL A 357 10.74 20.12 5.97
N ARG A 358 11.94 20.38 6.49
CA ARG A 358 12.25 21.67 7.14
C ARG A 358 12.11 22.84 6.16
N GLN A 359 12.64 22.71 4.94
CA GLN A 359 12.54 23.77 3.92
C GLN A 359 11.08 24.05 3.54
N ILE A 360 10.23 23.03 3.50
CA ILE A 360 8.79 23.18 3.24
C ILE A 360 8.13 24.02 4.33
N LEU A 361 8.36 23.68 5.60
CA LEU A 361 7.80 24.43 6.73
C LEU A 361 8.22 25.89 6.69
N GLU A 362 9.49 26.18 6.40
CA GLU A 362 10.01 27.55 6.30
C GLU A 362 9.34 28.33 5.16
N ARG A 363 9.15 27.72 3.99
CA ARG A 363 8.44 28.35 2.86
C ARG A 363 6.96 28.60 3.15
N ILE A 364 6.30 27.68 3.85
CA ILE A 364 4.90 27.86 4.28
C ILE A 364 4.78 28.99 5.29
N GLN A 365 5.68 29.05 6.28
CA GLN A 365 5.72 30.14 7.27
C GLN A 365 5.95 31.51 6.63
N ARG A 366 6.84 31.58 5.62
CA ARG A 366 7.09 32.80 4.83
C ARG A 366 5.96 33.17 3.87
N LYS A 367 4.95 32.29 3.72
CA LYS A 367 3.86 32.42 2.73
C LYS A 367 4.34 32.38 1.27
N ASP A 368 5.50 31.78 1.02
CA ASP A 368 6.02 31.55 -0.33
C ASP A 368 5.16 30.51 -1.07
N ILE A 369 4.54 29.61 -0.31
CA ILE A 369 3.54 28.65 -0.80
C ILE A 369 2.17 29.23 -0.42
N PRO A 370 1.32 29.63 -1.39
CA PRO A 370 0.02 30.20 -1.10
C PRO A 370 -0.82 29.22 -0.28
N ASN A 371 -1.13 29.61 0.95
CA ASN A 371 -1.92 28.83 1.90
C ASN A 371 -3.43 28.98 1.69
N THR A 372 -3.85 29.74 0.66
CA THR A 372 -5.25 29.96 0.34
C THR A 372 -5.52 29.89 -1.15
N THR A 373 -6.62 29.25 -1.50
CA THR A 373 -7.36 29.53 -2.76
C THR A 373 -8.67 30.21 -2.37
N ASN A 374 -9.43 30.74 -3.33
CA ASN A 374 -10.71 31.42 -3.06
C ASN A 374 -11.71 30.61 -2.19
N ARG A 375 -11.52 29.30 -1.99
CA ARG A 375 -12.43 28.41 -1.25
C ARG A 375 -11.76 27.50 -0.20
N LEU A 376 -10.43 27.44 -0.14
CA LEU A 376 -9.70 26.52 0.73
C LEU A 376 -8.61 27.28 1.46
N THR A 377 -8.54 27.13 2.79
CA THR A 377 -7.39 27.53 3.59
C THR A 377 -6.66 26.27 4.08
N PHE A 378 -5.34 26.29 3.98
CA PHE A 378 -4.46 25.23 4.47
C PHE A 378 -3.82 25.73 5.75
N GLU A 379 -4.13 25.06 6.84
CA GLU A 379 -3.74 25.48 8.19
C GLU A 379 -2.99 24.33 8.88
N TYR A 380 -2.13 24.67 9.84
CA TYR A 380 -1.43 23.73 10.72
C TYR A 380 -0.61 22.66 9.99
N PHE A 381 0.60 23.00 9.57
CA PHE A 381 1.58 22.01 9.11
C PHE A 381 2.43 21.51 10.27
N TYR A 382 2.55 20.19 10.40
CA TYR A 382 3.34 19.55 11.44
C TYR A 382 4.04 18.30 10.92
N VAL A 383 5.20 18.01 11.49
CA VAL A 383 6.01 16.82 11.19
C VAL A 383 5.78 15.81 12.28
N CYS A 384 5.63 14.56 11.87
CA CYS A 384 5.29 13.48 12.77
C CYS A 384 6.46 12.49 12.90
N GLU A 385 6.83 12.18 14.14
CA GLU A 385 7.81 11.14 14.46
C GLU A 385 7.23 9.72 14.26
N SER A 386 5.90 9.60 14.29
CA SER A 386 5.16 8.34 14.15
C SER A 386 3.89 8.54 13.33
N PHE A 387 3.30 7.46 12.82
CA PHE A 387 2.13 7.55 11.94
C PHE A 387 0.86 8.10 12.64
N ASN A 388 0.72 7.88 13.95
CA ASN A 388 -0.38 8.48 14.72
C ASN A 388 -0.13 9.95 15.06
N CYS A 389 1.09 10.46 14.84
CA CYS A 389 1.50 11.81 15.17
C CYS A 389 1.22 12.19 16.63
N SER A 390 1.50 11.27 17.56
CA SER A 390 1.30 11.51 19.00
C SER A 390 2.12 12.68 19.54
N GLN A 391 3.21 13.04 18.85
CA GLN A 391 4.09 14.17 19.16
C GLN A 391 4.31 15.00 17.89
N PRO A 392 3.41 15.95 17.58
CA PRO A 392 3.61 16.84 16.45
C PRO A 392 4.75 17.80 16.76
N LEU A 393 5.83 17.77 15.98
CA LEU A 393 6.84 18.82 16.04
C LEU A 393 6.20 20.08 15.46
N LYS A 394 5.84 21.04 16.33
CA LYS A 394 5.30 22.32 15.88
C LYS A 394 6.39 23.07 15.13
N SER A 395 5.99 23.76 14.06
CA SER A 395 6.91 24.56 13.26
C SER A 395 7.67 25.63 14.07
N GLU A 396 7.11 26.09 15.19
CA GLU A 396 7.77 26.98 16.16
C GLU A 396 8.83 26.27 17.03
N GLU A 397 8.64 24.99 17.38
CA GLU A 397 9.57 24.23 18.22
C GLU A 397 10.83 23.80 17.43
N ILE A 398 10.67 23.45 16.16
CA ILE A 398 11.78 23.14 15.23
C ILE A 398 12.71 24.36 15.09
N TYR A 399 12.13 25.57 15.04
CA TYR A 399 12.88 26.83 14.97
C TYR A 399 13.65 27.14 16.27
N ASN A 400 13.04 26.89 17.43
CA ASN A 400 13.67 27.12 18.73
C ASN A 400 14.80 26.12 19.03
N GLN A 401 14.70 24.87 18.56
CA GLN A 401 15.79 23.91 18.67
C GLN A 401 17.02 24.33 17.86
N LYS A 402 16.84 24.86 16.63
CA LYS A 402 17.93 25.34 15.78
C LYS A 402 18.59 26.60 16.34
N THR A 403 17.82 27.60 16.78
CA THR A 403 18.40 28.79 17.43
C THR A 403 19.19 28.43 18.67
N SER A 404 18.76 27.42 19.45
CA SER A 404 19.56 26.92 20.57
C SER A 404 20.85 26.22 20.13
N ALA A 405 20.79 25.35 19.10
CA ALA A 405 21.96 24.60 18.62
C ALA A 405 22.98 25.51 17.91
N GLU A 406 22.53 26.48 17.11
CA GLU A 406 23.38 27.48 16.46
C GLU A 406 23.92 28.47 17.49
N SER A 407 23.14 28.86 18.51
CA SER A 407 23.64 29.70 19.61
C SER A 407 24.68 28.96 20.45
N ILE A 408 24.52 27.65 20.68
CA ILE A 408 25.51 26.81 21.37
C ILE A 408 26.76 26.64 20.51
N ALA A 409 26.64 26.36 19.20
CA ALA A 409 27.79 26.26 18.30
C ALA A 409 28.56 27.59 18.20
N THR A 410 27.83 28.72 18.13
CA THR A 410 28.42 30.05 18.12
C THR A 410 29.09 30.37 19.46
N ALA A 411 28.46 30.01 20.59
CA ALA A 411 29.02 30.18 21.93
C ALA A 411 30.26 29.30 22.15
N VAL A 412 30.28 28.06 21.67
CA VAL A 412 31.44 27.15 21.73
C VAL A 412 32.58 27.68 20.87
N THR A 413 32.28 28.20 19.67
CA THR A 413 33.29 28.82 18.80
C THR A 413 33.84 30.09 19.42
N TYR A 414 32.99 30.91 20.04
CA TYR A 414 33.39 32.11 20.76
C TYR A 414 34.23 31.79 22.02
N LEU A 415 33.85 30.76 22.79
CA LEU A 415 34.63 30.29 23.93
C LEU A 415 35.96 29.66 23.53
N ALA A 416 36.04 28.98 22.38
CA ALA A 416 37.30 28.48 21.83
C ALA A 416 38.19 29.64 21.34
N TYR A 417 37.61 30.68 20.75
CA TYR A 417 38.33 31.87 20.31
C TYR A 417 38.83 32.71 21.49
N VAL A 418 37.97 32.97 22.47
CA VAL A 418 38.33 33.70 23.70
C VAL A 418 39.30 32.88 24.55
N GLY A 419 39.08 31.57 24.70
CA GLY A 419 39.99 30.65 25.37
C GLY A 419 41.36 30.60 24.70
N GLY A 420 41.39 30.57 23.36
CA GLY A 420 42.63 30.67 22.58
C GLY A 420 43.35 32.01 22.75
N ILE A 421 42.61 33.12 22.83
CA ILE A 421 43.16 34.46 23.11
C ILE A 421 43.71 34.55 24.54
N VAL A 422 43.03 33.99 25.53
CA VAL A 422 43.52 33.97 26.93
C VAL A 422 44.79 33.13 27.04
N ILE A 423 44.87 31.99 26.34
CA ILE A 423 46.10 31.18 26.27
C ILE A 423 47.23 31.96 25.56
N LEU A 424 46.94 32.67 24.47
CA LEU A 424 47.92 33.52 23.79
C LEU A 424 48.39 34.72 24.64
N ILE A 425 47.51 35.33 25.43
CA ILE A 425 47.87 36.42 26.36
C ILE A 425 48.70 35.89 27.52
N ILE A 426 48.41 34.69 28.03
CA ILE A 426 49.23 34.04 29.06
C ILE A 426 50.60 33.66 28.49
N ILE A 427 50.66 33.10 27.28
CA ILE A 427 51.94 32.77 26.62
C ILE A 427 52.73 34.05 26.30
N ALA A 428 52.08 35.12 25.85
CA ALA A 428 52.72 36.42 25.61
C ALA A 428 53.17 37.07 26.93
N GLY A 429 52.39 36.97 28.01
CA GLY A 429 52.75 37.46 29.33
C GLY A 429 53.93 36.70 29.95
N VAL A 430 54.01 35.38 29.73
CA VAL A 430 55.14 34.54 30.15
C VAL A 430 56.38 34.81 29.28
N ALA A 431 56.22 35.07 27.98
CA ALA A 431 57.30 35.43 27.08
C ALA A 431 57.87 36.84 27.39
N ILE A 432 57.01 37.82 27.68
CA ILE A 432 57.42 39.19 28.06
C ILE A 432 58.10 39.19 29.44
N LYS A 433 57.67 38.34 30.38
CA LYS A 433 58.36 38.18 31.68
C LYS A 433 59.73 37.51 31.55
N ARG A 434 59.94 36.66 30.53
CA ARG A 434 61.25 36.05 30.19
C ARG A 434 62.16 36.97 29.38
N PHE A 435 61.63 37.96 28.67
CA PHE A 435 62.44 38.94 27.93
C PHE A 435 62.91 40.11 28.79
N ASN A 436 62.24 40.39 29.92
CA ASN A 436 62.57 41.52 30.80
C ASN A 436 63.51 41.19 31.98
N THR A 437 64.10 39.99 32.02
CA THR A 437 65.10 39.59 33.04
C THR A 437 66.55 39.73 32.59
N ASN A 438 66.82 40.21 31.36
CA ASN A 438 68.19 40.33 30.82
C ASN A 438 68.63 41.74 30.42
N ARG A 439 67.91 42.79 30.81
CA ARG A 439 68.38 44.17 30.62
C ARG A 439 67.82 45.08 31.71
N LEU A 440 68.67 45.45 32.66
CA LEU A 440 68.90 46.83 33.12
C LEU A 440 69.63 46.81 34.48
N SER A 441 70.94 47.05 34.43
CA SER A 441 71.65 47.78 35.48
C SER A 441 71.85 49.22 34.99
N GLN A 442 71.15 50.18 35.58
CA GLN A 442 71.63 51.50 36.01
C GLN A 442 70.53 52.58 36.01
N ASN A 443 70.49 53.26 37.16
CA ASN A 443 70.16 54.66 37.41
C ASN A 443 68.70 55.16 37.40
N ARG A 444 68.22 55.38 38.64
CA ARG A 444 67.83 56.69 39.23
C ARG A 444 67.05 57.67 38.35
N ASN A 445 65.78 57.91 38.71
CA ASN A 445 65.31 59.05 39.53
C ASN A 445 63.84 59.42 39.22
N GLN A 446 63.07 59.54 40.30
CA GLN A 446 62.04 60.54 40.59
C GLN A 446 60.73 60.66 39.75
N THR A 447 59.64 60.54 40.53
CA THR A 447 58.41 61.37 40.61
C THR A 447 57.20 61.16 39.67
N ASN A 448 56.11 60.72 40.33
CA ASN A 448 54.72 61.23 40.37
C ASN A 448 53.87 61.38 39.08
N PHE A 449 52.72 60.66 39.01
CA PHE A 449 51.34 61.16 39.22
C PHE A 449 50.30 60.07 38.78
N ILE A 450 49.52 59.51 39.71
CA ILE A 450 48.04 59.60 39.93
C ILE A 450 47.09 59.35 38.72
N VAL A 451 46.09 58.48 38.96
CA VAL A 451 44.61 58.56 38.64
C VAL A 451 44.03 57.36 37.84
N ILE A 452 43.33 56.47 38.57
CA ILE A 452 41.91 56.00 38.45
C ILE A 452 41.35 55.83 37.00
N THR A 453 40.74 54.72 36.56
CA THR A 453 39.44 54.17 37.01
C THR A 453 39.11 52.81 36.37
N ARG A 454 38.37 52.01 37.14
CA ARG A 454 37.43 50.90 36.82
C ARG A 454 37.07 50.63 35.34
N VAL A 455 37.09 49.35 34.98
CA VAL A 455 36.21 48.76 33.96
C VAL A 455 35.17 47.90 34.67
N LYS A 456 33.90 48.11 34.32
CA LYS A 456 32.74 47.33 34.75
C LYS A 456 32.18 46.68 33.48
N ILE A 457 32.07 45.34 33.53
CA ILE A 457 31.58 44.39 32.52
C ILE A 457 32.48 44.25 31.30
#